data_AF-A0A3A4Q643-F1
#
_entry.id   AF-A0A3A4Q643-F1
#
_cell.length_a   1.000
_cell.length_b   1.000
_cell.length_c   1.000
_cell.angle_alpha   90.00
_cell.angle_beta   90.00
_cell.angle_gamma   90.00
#
_symmetry.space_group_name_H-M   'P 1'
#
loop_
_entity.id
_entity.type
_entity.pdbx_description
1 polymer ?
#
loop_
_entity_poly.entity_id
_entity_poly.type
_entity_poly.pdbx_seq_one_letter_code
_entity_poly.pdbx_strand_id
1 'polypeptide(L)'
;MEDGRPFVFLVPPIPNQAAFHEFDSRTDLFRRMLKALPIDWQLLDRPVPCLDSLVPEFKSFIERYGAASVAFTPGYRYADHAAILVGSAREFYGFEFIRRLFFLPSHAASTREEAVAIVAEAIRGVLAYRTRMSEEMPSWVGDFQFTKEAELHEQLDQHRAEAMRLDAELDAHSKRKGALCFQSDPLVEVVFRLLRHVFGLSVESEEKRIEDAKILDDDGNIIAVAEIKGINRGFKREDVNQVDSHRERLDLTADVPGLLILNTKVKAKSLAEKDEPPHPDIIKKAVQENVLMIRTLDLLRYADLVESGAIEKEQFHSTILGESGWLRVKDGTVTVVKE
;
A
#
# COMPACT_ATOMS: atom_id res chain seq x y z
N MET A 1 -5.27 14.05 -15.21
CA MET A 1 -4.76 13.73 -16.56
C MET A 1 -4.78 15.01 -17.37
N GLU A 2 -3.70 15.77 -17.21
CA GLU A 2 -3.57 17.19 -17.53
C GLU A 2 -3.27 17.41 -19.03
N ASP A 3 -3.80 18.51 -19.56
CA ASP A 3 -3.19 19.39 -20.56
C ASP A 3 -2.62 18.80 -21.88
N GLY A 4 -3.42 17.98 -22.58
CA GLY A 4 -3.06 17.51 -23.93
C GLY A 4 -3.29 18.57 -25.02
N ARG A 5 -2.29 18.81 -25.87
CA ARG A 5 -2.44 19.63 -27.08
C ARG A 5 -3.39 18.96 -28.07
N PRO A 6 -4.28 19.71 -28.77
CA PRO A 6 -5.15 19.14 -29.77
C PRO A 6 -4.35 18.81 -31.03
N PHE A 7 -4.76 17.75 -31.73
CA PHE A 7 -4.25 17.36 -33.04
C PHE A 7 -5.36 17.57 -34.06
N VAL A 8 -5.03 18.25 -35.15
CA VAL A 8 -5.97 18.56 -36.23
C VAL A 8 -5.52 17.86 -37.50
N PHE A 9 -6.36 16.95 -37.97
CA PHE A 9 -6.26 16.31 -39.26
C PHE A 9 -7.16 17.06 -40.23
N LEU A 10 -6.55 17.83 -41.12
CA LEU A 10 -7.23 18.31 -42.32
C LEU A 10 -7.32 17.12 -43.28
N VAL A 11 -8.52 16.75 -43.69
CA VAL A 11 -8.78 15.56 -44.51
C VAL A 11 -8.94 15.99 -45.97
N PRO A 12 -7.86 16.00 -46.77
CA PRO A 12 -7.93 16.35 -48.19
C PRO A 12 -8.55 15.21 -49.01
N PRO A 13 -8.78 15.43 -50.32
CA PRO A 13 -8.94 14.34 -51.28
C PRO A 13 -7.81 13.31 -51.15
N ILE A 14 -8.18 12.08 -50.81
CA ILE A 14 -7.24 10.97 -50.67
C ILE A 14 -7.24 10.20 -51.98
N PRO A 15 -6.16 10.22 -52.78
CA PRO A 15 -6.11 9.47 -54.02
C PRO A 15 -6.23 7.96 -53.75
N ASN A 16 -7.08 7.27 -54.51
CA ASN A 16 -7.23 5.81 -54.44
C ASN A 16 -6.00 5.07 -54.99
N GLN A 17 -5.23 5.69 -55.89
CA GLN A 17 -4.00 5.17 -56.48
C GLN A 17 -3.03 6.33 -56.73
N ALA A 18 -1.80 6.22 -56.23
CA ALA A 18 -0.66 6.93 -56.81
C ALA A 18 -0.05 5.99 -57.85
N ALA A 19 0.32 6.52 -59.01
CA ALA A 19 0.86 5.79 -60.15
C ALA A 19 1.59 4.47 -59.76
N PHE A 20 0.91 3.34 -59.99
CA PHE A 20 1.43 1.96 -59.96
C PHE A 20 1.84 1.29 -58.63
N HIS A 21 1.51 1.84 -57.45
CA HIS A 21 1.67 1.10 -56.18
C HIS A 21 0.45 1.21 -55.26
N GLU A 22 0.05 0.08 -54.64
CA GLU A 22 -0.89 0.10 -53.51
C GLU A 22 -0.30 0.96 -52.38
N PHE A 23 -1.10 1.88 -51.85
CA PHE A 23 -0.67 2.75 -50.74
C PHE A 23 -0.34 1.90 -49.50
N ASP A 24 0.91 1.98 -49.04
CA ASP A 24 1.32 1.33 -47.80
C ASP A 24 0.65 2.02 -46.61
N SER A 25 -0.34 1.36 -46.02
CA SER A 25 -1.00 1.85 -44.81
C SER A 25 -0.08 2.02 -43.59
N ARG A 26 1.22 1.69 -43.70
CA ARG A 26 2.26 1.98 -42.70
C ARG A 26 2.84 3.40 -42.81
N THR A 27 2.70 4.08 -43.96
CA THR A 27 3.28 5.43 -44.19
C THR A 27 2.24 6.56 -44.15
N ASP A 28 0.95 6.28 -44.32
CA ASP A 28 -0.14 7.25 -44.23
C ASP A 28 -0.63 7.39 -42.78
N LEU A 29 -0.26 8.51 -42.12
CA LEU A 29 -0.63 8.78 -40.73
C LEU A 29 -2.15 8.86 -40.53
N PHE A 30 -2.91 9.43 -41.47
CA PHE A 30 -4.36 9.56 -41.36
C PHE A 30 -5.03 8.19 -41.37
N ARG A 31 -4.65 7.31 -42.32
CA ARG A 31 -5.19 5.93 -42.38
C ARG A 31 -4.78 5.11 -41.17
N ARG A 32 -3.55 5.26 -40.67
CA ARG A 32 -3.10 4.59 -39.44
C ARG A 32 -3.90 5.02 -38.22
N MET A 33 -4.12 6.32 -38.09
CA MET A 33 -4.91 6.88 -37.00
C MET A 33 -6.35 6.36 -37.07
N LEU A 34 -7.00 6.42 -38.23
CA LEU A 34 -8.37 5.90 -38.37
C LEU A 34 -8.47 4.38 -38.13
N LYS A 35 -7.47 3.58 -38.54
CA LYS A 35 -7.44 2.14 -38.20
C LYS A 35 -7.35 1.87 -36.70
N ALA A 36 -6.73 2.78 -35.95
CA ALA A 36 -6.65 2.69 -34.50
C ALA A 36 -7.89 3.23 -33.80
N LEU A 37 -8.78 3.92 -34.53
CA LEU A 37 -10.03 4.46 -34.02
C LEU A 37 -11.18 3.52 -34.35
N PRO A 38 -12.17 3.36 -33.45
CA PRO A 38 -13.35 2.54 -33.69
C PRO A 38 -14.40 3.29 -34.55
N ILE A 39 -13.96 3.87 -35.67
CA ILE A 39 -14.77 4.67 -36.60
C ILE A 39 -14.60 4.09 -38.00
N ASP A 40 -15.71 3.65 -38.58
CA ASP A 40 -15.73 3.22 -39.97
C ASP A 40 -15.73 4.45 -40.87
N TRP A 41 -15.09 4.32 -42.03
CA TRP A 41 -14.99 5.41 -42.99
C TRP A 41 -14.97 4.86 -44.41
N GLN A 42 -15.46 5.67 -45.34
CA GLN A 42 -15.46 5.37 -46.76
C GLN A 42 -15.02 6.58 -47.57
N LEU A 43 -14.32 6.32 -48.67
CA LEU A 43 -13.98 7.35 -49.64
C LEU A 43 -15.20 7.66 -50.49
N LEU A 44 -15.38 8.95 -50.76
CA LEU A 44 -16.44 9.42 -51.65
C LEU A 44 -15.91 9.44 -53.08
N ASP A 45 -16.76 9.03 -54.04
CA ASP A 45 -16.41 9.02 -55.46
C ASP A 45 -16.06 10.42 -55.98
N ARG A 46 -16.64 11.45 -55.37
CA ARG A 46 -16.36 12.87 -55.65
C ARG A 46 -16.39 13.66 -54.34
N PRO A 47 -15.54 14.70 -54.21
CA PRO A 47 -15.63 15.59 -53.07
C PRO A 47 -17.01 16.24 -52.97
N VAL A 48 -17.57 16.29 -51.76
CA VAL A 48 -18.84 16.96 -51.46
C VAL A 48 -18.52 18.38 -50.99
N PRO A 49 -18.86 19.43 -51.76
CA PRO A 49 -18.73 20.82 -51.34
C PRO A 49 -19.94 21.25 -50.51
N CYS A 50 -19.93 22.50 -50.01
CA CYS A 50 -21.07 23.13 -49.33
C CYS A 50 -21.57 22.33 -48.12
N LEU A 51 -20.63 21.92 -47.26
CA LEU A 51 -20.94 21.16 -46.06
C LEU A 51 -21.59 22.03 -44.99
N ASP A 52 -22.47 21.44 -44.19
CA ASP A 52 -23.01 22.08 -43.00
C ASP A 52 -22.12 21.84 -41.79
N SER A 53 -21.78 22.93 -41.10
CA SER A 53 -21.16 22.85 -39.79
C SER A 53 -22.24 22.72 -38.72
N LEU A 54 -22.19 21.62 -37.96
CA LEU A 54 -23.12 21.37 -36.85
C LEU A 54 -22.70 22.12 -35.57
N VAL A 55 -21.52 22.73 -35.60
CA VAL A 55 -20.86 23.37 -34.46
C VAL A 55 -20.42 24.78 -34.88
N PRO A 56 -20.95 25.86 -34.27
CA PRO A 56 -20.75 27.23 -34.74
C PRO A 56 -19.29 27.64 -34.91
N GLU A 57 -18.39 27.13 -34.05
CA GLU A 57 -16.96 27.45 -34.07
C GLU A 57 -16.25 27.03 -35.36
N PHE A 58 -16.77 26.01 -36.06
CA PHE A 58 -16.20 25.53 -37.33
C PHE A 58 -16.88 26.14 -38.55
N LYS A 59 -17.97 26.91 -38.40
CA LYS A 59 -18.76 27.43 -39.52
C LYS A 59 -17.92 28.20 -40.54
N SER A 60 -17.14 29.18 -40.09
CA SER A 60 -16.29 30.01 -40.98
C SER A 60 -15.22 29.17 -41.71
N PHE A 61 -14.67 28.14 -41.05
CA PHE A 61 -13.71 27.24 -41.67
C PHE A 61 -14.39 26.40 -42.77
N ILE A 62 -15.54 25.82 -42.45
CA ILE A 62 -16.28 24.93 -43.36
C ILE A 62 -16.84 25.68 -44.57
N GLU A 63 -17.38 26.88 -44.39
CA GLU A 63 -17.90 27.70 -45.50
C GLU A 63 -16.81 28.08 -46.51
N ARG A 64 -15.59 28.34 -46.03
CA ARG A 64 -14.48 28.80 -46.88
C ARG A 64 -13.68 27.66 -47.49
N TYR A 65 -13.46 26.59 -46.73
CA TYR A 65 -12.47 25.57 -47.09
C TYR A 65 -13.02 24.14 -47.06
N GLY A 66 -14.24 23.93 -46.55
CA GLY A 66 -14.84 22.62 -46.34
C GLY A 66 -15.16 21.92 -47.66
N ALA A 67 -14.51 20.78 -47.88
CA ALA A 67 -14.85 19.84 -48.93
C ALA A 67 -14.58 18.42 -48.42
N ALA A 68 -15.59 17.56 -48.41
CA ALA A 68 -15.47 16.22 -47.85
C ALA A 68 -15.10 15.22 -48.93
N SER A 69 -14.01 14.49 -48.74
CA SER A 69 -13.65 13.34 -49.60
C SER A 69 -13.79 12.00 -48.88
N VAL A 70 -14.13 12.05 -47.60
CA VAL A 70 -14.33 10.91 -46.70
C VAL A 70 -15.65 11.12 -45.97
N ALA A 71 -16.45 10.06 -45.90
CA ALA A 71 -17.60 9.99 -45.01
C ALA A 71 -17.30 9.03 -43.86
N PHE A 72 -17.76 9.37 -42.66
CA PHE A 72 -17.55 8.61 -41.43
C PHE A 72 -18.87 8.01 -40.96
N THR A 73 -18.80 6.78 -40.46
CA THR A 73 -19.93 6.09 -39.82
C THR A 73 -19.55 5.79 -38.37
N PRO A 74 -20.18 6.45 -37.38
CA PRO A 74 -19.91 6.16 -35.98
C PRO A 74 -20.40 4.76 -35.64
N GLY A 75 -19.53 3.93 -35.06
CA GLY A 75 -19.94 2.63 -34.53
C GLY A 75 -20.82 2.79 -33.28
N TYR A 76 -21.74 1.83 -33.07
CA TYR A 76 -22.67 1.81 -31.91
C TYR A 76 -22.01 1.92 -30.53
N ARG A 77 -20.70 1.66 -30.41
CA ARG A 77 -19.97 1.63 -29.14
C ARG A 77 -19.40 2.99 -28.68
N TYR A 78 -19.55 4.07 -29.46
CA TYR A 78 -18.74 5.29 -29.24
C TYR A 78 -19.49 6.62 -29.39
N ALA A 79 -20.82 6.63 -29.28
CA ALA A 79 -21.61 7.87 -29.19
C ALA A 79 -21.12 8.81 -28.06
N ASP A 80 -20.50 8.27 -27.01
CA ASP A 80 -20.07 9.03 -25.84
C ASP A 80 -18.68 9.67 -25.96
N HIS A 81 -17.92 9.37 -27.03
CA HIS A 81 -16.51 9.79 -27.16
C HIS A 81 -16.20 10.56 -28.44
N ALA A 82 -17.12 10.57 -29.41
CA ALA A 82 -16.99 11.32 -30.64
C ALA A 82 -18.14 12.31 -30.77
N ALA A 83 -17.83 13.58 -31.02
CA ALA A 83 -18.83 14.57 -31.38
C ALA A 83 -18.74 14.89 -32.86
N ILE A 84 -19.88 14.84 -33.55
CA ILE A 84 -19.96 15.16 -34.97
C ILE A 84 -19.92 16.68 -35.13
N LEU A 85 -18.95 17.17 -35.88
CA LEU A 85 -18.70 18.60 -36.08
C LEU A 85 -19.25 19.09 -37.42
N VAL A 86 -19.23 18.23 -38.43
CA VAL A 86 -19.57 18.56 -39.82
C VAL A 86 -20.33 17.39 -40.43
N GLY A 87 -21.48 17.67 -41.03
CA GLY A 87 -22.33 16.62 -41.57
C GLY A 87 -23.69 17.13 -42.01
N SER A 88 -24.45 16.25 -42.66
CA SER A 88 -25.86 16.42 -42.97
C SER A 88 -26.71 15.49 -42.10
N ALA A 89 -28.03 15.49 -42.31
CA ALA A 89 -28.95 14.58 -41.61
C ALA A 89 -28.66 13.07 -41.84
N ARG A 90 -27.86 12.71 -42.85
CA ARG A 90 -27.60 11.31 -43.22
C ARG A 90 -26.12 10.92 -43.29
N GLU A 91 -25.21 11.88 -43.37
CA GLU A 91 -23.79 11.63 -43.58
C GLU A 91 -22.92 12.56 -42.73
N PHE A 92 -21.81 12.04 -42.22
CA PHE A 92 -20.89 12.79 -41.35
C PHE A 92 -19.52 12.89 -42.01
N TYR A 93 -18.94 14.08 -41.99
CA TYR A 93 -17.72 14.40 -42.73
C TYR A 93 -16.61 14.97 -41.86
N GLY A 94 -16.90 15.32 -40.62
CA GLY A 94 -15.93 15.78 -39.66
C GLY A 94 -16.38 15.53 -38.23
N PHE A 95 -15.45 15.16 -37.37
CA PHE A 95 -15.71 14.80 -35.99
C PHE A 95 -14.54 15.17 -35.10
N GLU A 96 -14.82 15.32 -33.81
CA GLU A 96 -13.79 15.20 -32.78
C GLU A 96 -13.83 13.83 -32.12
N PHE A 97 -12.68 13.38 -31.63
CA PHE A 97 -12.55 12.20 -30.80
C PHE A 97 -11.83 12.60 -29.51
N ILE A 98 -12.42 12.20 -28.37
CA ILE A 98 -11.90 12.40 -27.00
C ILE A 98 -11.42 13.83 -26.71
N ARG A 99 -12.03 14.84 -27.36
CA ARG A 99 -11.67 16.26 -27.23
C ARG A 99 -10.23 16.63 -27.58
N ARG A 100 -9.54 15.75 -28.32
CA ARG A 100 -8.12 15.93 -28.67
C ARG A 100 -7.82 15.72 -30.13
N LEU A 101 -8.51 14.81 -30.81
CA LEU A 101 -8.29 14.56 -32.23
C LEU A 101 -9.44 15.16 -33.02
N PHE A 102 -9.12 16.07 -33.94
CA PHE A 102 -10.11 16.73 -34.79
C PHE A 102 -9.87 16.29 -36.23
N PHE A 103 -10.89 15.75 -36.86
CA PHE A 103 -10.88 15.38 -38.27
C PHE A 103 -11.81 16.33 -39.01
N LEU A 104 -11.22 17.26 -39.75
CA LEU A 104 -11.95 18.34 -40.42
C LEU A 104 -11.83 18.19 -41.93
N PRO A 105 -12.94 18.17 -42.68
CA PRO A 105 -12.90 18.08 -44.13
C PRO A 105 -12.34 19.38 -44.72
N SER A 106 -11.44 19.26 -45.70
CA SER A 106 -10.84 20.41 -46.38
C SER A 106 -10.57 20.08 -47.84
N HIS A 107 -10.70 21.05 -48.72
CA HIS A 107 -10.10 20.94 -50.05
C HIS A 107 -8.56 20.94 -49.97
N ALA A 108 -7.91 20.44 -51.01
CA ALA A 108 -6.46 20.48 -51.12
C ALA A 108 -6.00 21.91 -51.49
N ALA A 109 -5.06 22.45 -50.72
CA ALA A 109 -4.48 23.74 -51.00
C ALA A 109 -3.68 23.70 -52.32
N SER A 110 -3.85 24.73 -53.14
CA SER A 110 -3.12 24.93 -54.39
C SER A 110 -1.85 25.76 -54.19
N THR A 111 -1.80 26.55 -53.10
CA THR A 111 -0.63 27.38 -52.74
C THR A 111 -0.25 27.23 -51.26
N ARG A 112 0.95 27.68 -50.91
CA ARG A 112 1.41 27.68 -49.52
C ARG A 112 0.61 28.67 -48.67
N GLU A 113 0.28 29.82 -49.22
CA GLU A 113 -0.49 30.87 -48.56
C GLU A 113 -1.88 30.36 -48.20
N GLU A 114 -2.52 29.64 -49.13
CA GLU A 114 -3.80 28.98 -48.90
C GLU A 114 -3.69 27.89 -47.83
N ALA A 115 -2.65 27.04 -47.88
CA ALA A 115 -2.42 26.02 -46.86
C ALA A 115 -2.29 26.61 -45.44
N VAL A 116 -1.57 27.73 -45.31
CA VAL A 116 -1.44 28.45 -44.04
C VAL A 116 -2.80 29.01 -43.59
N ALA A 117 -3.57 29.58 -44.51
CA ALA A 117 -4.89 30.14 -44.19
C ALA A 117 -5.89 29.06 -43.74
N ILE A 118 -5.89 27.88 -44.38
CA ILE A 118 -6.71 26.73 -43.99
C ILE A 118 -6.36 26.28 -42.57
N VAL A 119 -5.07 26.06 -42.29
CA VAL A 119 -4.60 25.62 -40.97
C VAL A 119 -4.95 26.66 -39.90
N ALA A 120 -4.74 27.94 -40.16
CA ALA A 120 -5.03 29.01 -39.20
C ALA A 120 -6.53 29.07 -38.83
N GLU A 121 -7.43 28.97 -39.80
CA GLU A 121 -8.87 28.92 -39.52
C GLU A 121 -9.28 27.64 -38.78
N ALA A 122 -8.70 26.49 -39.13
CA ALA A 122 -8.97 25.23 -38.42
C ALA A 122 -8.55 25.30 -36.94
N ILE A 123 -7.35 25.83 -36.66
CA ILE A 123 -6.86 26.02 -35.29
C ILE A 123 -7.78 26.97 -34.51
N ARG A 124 -8.21 28.08 -35.12
CA ARG A 124 -9.15 29.01 -34.47
C ARG A 124 -10.45 28.31 -34.06
N GLY A 125 -11.04 27.53 -34.96
CA GLY A 125 -12.25 26.75 -34.67
C GLY A 125 -12.05 25.76 -33.53
N VAL A 126 -10.94 25.01 -33.54
CA VAL A 126 -10.61 24.05 -32.46
C VAL A 126 -10.42 24.74 -31.11
N LEU A 127 -9.70 25.86 -31.05
CA LEU A 127 -9.46 26.58 -29.80
C LEU A 127 -10.75 27.17 -29.22
N ALA A 128 -11.60 27.77 -30.07
CA ALA A 128 -12.90 28.29 -29.65
C ALA A 128 -13.80 27.16 -29.12
N TYR A 129 -13.85 26.03 -29.84
CA TYR A 129 -14.64 24.86 -29.46
C TYR A 129 -14.18 24.30 -28.10
N ARG A 130 -12.86 24.13 -27.91
CA ARG A 130 -12.30 23.64 -26.64
C ARG A 130 -12.57 24.58 -25.47
N THR A 131 -12.54 25.88 -25.71
CA THR A 131 -12.86 26.86 -24.66
C THR A 131 -14.30 26.70 -24.18
N ARG A 132 -15.25 26.52 -25.11
CA ARG A 132 -16.66 26.29 -24.77
C ARG A 132 -16.88 24.94 -24.06
N MET A 133 -16.12 23.92 -24.42
CA MET A 133 -16.22 22.56 -23.87
C MET A 133 -15.32 22.30 -22.65
N SER A 134 -14.70 23.34 -22.08
CA SER A 134 -13.84 23.18 -20.91
C SER A 134 -14.67 22.80 -19.69
N GLU A 135 -14.28 21.70 -19.05
CA GLU A 135 -14.84 21.21 -17.77
C GLU A 135 -13.92 21.55 -16.59
N GLU A 136 -12.85 22.31 -16.82
CA GLU A 136 -11.95 22.73 -15.75
C GLU A 136 -12.69 23.69 -14.83
N MET A 137 -12.99 23.19 -13.64
CA MET A 137 -13.59 23.97 -12.58
C MET A 137 -12.60 25.06 -12.14
N PRO A 138 -12.97 26.34 -12.18
CA PRO A 138 -12.12 27.40 -11.64
C PRO A 138 -11.80 27.14 -10.17
N SER A 139 -10.59 27.51 -9.74
CA SER A 139 -10.13 27.27 -8.37
C SER A 139 -11.07 27.88 -7.31
N TRP A 140 -11.66 29.05 -7.59
CA TRP A 140 -12.59 29.73 -6.68
C TRP A 140 -13.88 28.94 -6.41
N VAL A 141 -14.26 27.99 -7.27
CA VAL A 141 -15.47 27.18 -7.02
C VAL A 141 -15.31 26.34 -5.75
N GLY A 142 -14.09 26.02 -5.36
CA GLY A 142 -13.80 25.38 -4.06
C GLY A 142 -14.10 26.25 -2.84
N ASP A 143 -14.29 27.56 -3.01
CA ASP A 143 -14.73 28.45 -1.93
C ASP A 143 -16.22 28.27 -1.60
N PHE A 144 -17.00 27.69 -2.53
CA PHE A 144 -18.37 27.27 -2.25
C PHE A 144 -18.36 25.95 -1.48
N GLN A 145 -18.89 25.97 -0.26
CA GLN A 145 -19.01 24.79 0.59
C GLN A 145 -20.48 24.41 0.79
N PHE A 146 -20.83 23.15 0.53
CA PHE A 146 -22.12 22.62 0.98
C PHE A 146 -22.15 22.53 2.51
N THR A 147 -23.31 22.76 3.13
CA THR A 147 -23.47 22.63 4.60
C THR A 147 -23.02 21.28 5.13
N LYS A 148 -23.19 20.21 4.34
CA LYS A 148 -22.79 18.85 4.71
C LYS A 148 -21.28 18.61 4.66
N GLU A 149 -20.50 19.45 3.97
CA GLU A 149 -19.05 19.29 3.90
C GLU A 149 -18.38 19.43 5.27
N ALA A 150 -18.88 20.33 6.13
CA ALA A 150 -18.35 20.49 7.48
C ALA A 150 -18.51 19.21 8.31
N GLU A 151 -19.69 18.59 8.27
CA GLU A 151 -19.98 17.32 8.94
C GLU A 151 -19.09 16.19 8.41
N LEU A 152 -18.89 16.12 7.09
CA LEU A 152 -18.04 15.09 6.47
C LEU A 152 -16.55 15.29 6.81
N HIS A 153 -16.07 16.53 6.89
CA HIS A 153 -14.70 16.81 7.32
C HIS A 153 -14.47 16.39 8.78
N GLU A 154 -15.41 16.66 9.67
CA GLU A 154 -15.32 16.23 11.06
C GLU A 154 -15.28 14.70 11.19
N GLN A 155 -16.15 13.98 10.47
CA GLN A 155 -16.13 12.52 10.43
C GLN A 155 -14.81 11.99 9.86
N LEU A 156 -14.28 12.62 8.82
CA LEU A 156 -13.00 12.24 8.21
C LEU A 156 -11.85 12.40 9.22
N ASP A 157 -11.83 13.48 9.97
CA ASP A 157 -10.79 13.73 10.97
C ASP A 157 -10.90 12.78 12.17
N GLN A 158 -12.12 12.45 12.61
CA GLN A 158 -12.34 11.41 13.62
C GLN A 158 -11.83 10.04 13.15
N HIS A 159 -12.15 9.64 11.92
CA HIS A 159 -11.69 8.38 11.36
C HIS A 159 -10.17 8.35 11.17
N ARG A 160 -9.54 9.49 10.81
CA ARG A 160 -8.07 9.60 10.73
C ARG A 160 -7.42 9.46 12.09
N ALA A 161 -7.97 10.09 13.13
CA ALA A 161 -7.45 9.97 14.49
C ALA A 161 -7.52 8.51 14.98
N GLU A 162 -8.64 7.83 14.71
CA GLU A 162 -8.81 6.42 15.06
C GLU A 162 -7.83 5.51 14.29
N ALA A 163 -7.65 5.74 12.99
CA ALA A 163 -6.67 5.00 12.20
C ALA A 163 -5.24 5.17 12.75
N MET A 164 -4.85 6.39 13.13
CA MET A 164 -3.55 6.65 13.75
C MET A 164 -3.39 5.92 15.09
N ARG A 165 -4.45 5.83 15.91
CA ARG A 165 -4.43 5.08 17.16
C ARG A 165 -4.21 3.59 16.91
N LEU A 166 -4.98 3.00 15.99
CA LEU A 166 -4.87 1.59 15.63
C LEU A 166 -3.50 1.25 15.02
N ASP A 167 -2.95 2.13 14.18
CA ASP A 167 -1.61 1.96 13.62
C ASP A 167 -0.53 1.95 14.73
N ALA A 168 -0.67 2.81 15.74
CA ALA A 168 0.25 2.82 16.88
C ALA A 168 0.15 1.53 17.72
N GLU A 169 -1.05 0.99 17.90
CA GLU A 169 -1.27 -0.30 18.58
C GLU A 169 -0.64 -1.46 17.78
N LEU A 170 -0.84 -1.49 16.46
CA LEU A 170 -0.23 -2.50 15.59
C LEU A 170 1.31 -2.42 15.61
N ASP A 171 1.88 -1.22 15.59
CA ASP A 171 3.31 -1.02 15.73
C ASP A 171 3.84 -1.49 17.10
N ALA A 172 3.09 -1.25 18.18
CA ALA A 172 3.43 -1.75 19.50
C ALA A 172 3.48 -3.29 19.53
N HIS A 173 2.52 -3.98 18.91
CA HIS A 173 2.55 -5.44 18.76
C HIS A 173 3.72 -5.90 17.87
N SER A 174 4.01 -5.19 16.78
CA SER A 174 5.15 -5.48 15.90
C SER A 174 6.48 -5.41 16.65
N LYS A 175 6.70 -4.35 17.45
CA LYS A 175 7.90 -4.19 18.29
C LYS A 175 8.09 -5.35 19.28
N ARG A 176 7.02 -5.86 19.89
CA ARG A 176 7.09 -7.00 20.81
C ARG A 176 7.51 -8.30 20.12
N LYS A 177 7.12 -8.51 18.86
CA LYS A 177 7.58 -9.65 18.06
C LYS A 177 9.10 -9.66 17.87
N GLY A 178 9.78 -8.54 18.09
CA GLY A 178 11.24 -8.45 18.18
C GLY A 178 11.86 -9.47 19.15
N ALA A 179 11.15 -9.88 20.21
CA ALA A 179 11.60 -10.92 21.14
C ALA A 179 11.89 -12.28 20.46
N LEU A 180 11.38 -12.51 19.25
CA LEU A 180 11.62 -13.73 18.48
C LEU A 180 12.91 -13.69 17.65
N CYS A 181 13.47 -12.51 17.39
CA CYS A 181 14.60 -12.34 16.46
C CYS A 181 15.76 -11.47 17.00
N PHE A 182 15.57 -10.73 18.08
CA PHE A 182 16.63 -9.91 18.67
C PHE A 182 17.57 -10.72 19.58
N GLN A 183 18.74 -10.15 19.83
CA GLN A 183 19.78 -10.64 20.73
C GLN A 183 20.31 -9.46 21.55
N SER A 184 20.98 -9.74 22.66
CA SER A 184 21.61 -8.72 23.52
C SER A 184 20.61 -7.63 23.93
N ASP A 185 21.04 -6.37 24.02
CA ASP A 185 20.28 -5.26 24.59
C ASP A 185 18.90 -5.07 23.95
N PRO A 186 18.72 -5.11 22.61
CA PRO A 186 17.39 -5.04 22.01
C PRO A 186 16.43 -6.14 22.46
N LEU A 187 16.93 -7.34 22.78
CA LEU A 187 16.10 -8.41 23.33
C LEU A 187 15.69 -8.10 24.78
N VAL A 188 16.66 -7.67 25.60
CA VAL A 188 16.44 -7.32 27.01
C VAL A 188 15.38 -6.22 27.11
N GLU A 189 15.50 -5.16 26.31
CA GLU A 189 14.54 -4.05 26.23
C GLU A 189 13.11 -4.55 25.98
N VAL A 190 12.93 -5.44 24.99
CA VAL A 190 11.61 -5.98 24.66
C VAL A 190 11.06 -6.87 25.78
N VAL A 191 11.90 -7.71 26.39
CA VAL A 191 11.49 -8.58 27.50
C VAL A 191 11.12 -7.74 28.73
N PHE A 192 11.89 -6.71 29.08
CA PHE A 192 11.56 -5.80 30.17
C PHE A 192 10.24 -5.07 29.95
N ARG A 193 9.97 -4.63 28.72
CA ARG A 193 8.68 -4.04 28.38
C ARG A 193 7.53 -5.01 28.60
N LEU A 194 7.69 -6.30 28.27
CA LEU A 194 6.67 -7.33 28.54
C LEU A 194 6.49 -7.54 30.05
N LEU A 195 7.58 -7.76 30.79
CA LEU A 195 7.56 -7.96 32.25
C LEU A 195 6.91 -6.78 32.97
N ARG A 196 7.25 -5.54 32.62
CA ARG A 196 6.72 -4.33 33.27
C ARG A 196 5.30 -3.98 32.83
N HIS A 197 5.03 -3.93 31.52
CA HIS A 197 3.77 -3.35 31.02
C HIS A 197 2.66 -4.38 30.82
N VAL A 198 2.99 -5.63 30.48
CA VAL A 198 1.98 -6.69 30.30
C VAL A 198 1.80 -7.43 31.61
N PHE A 199 2.90 -7.86 32.23
CA PHE A 199 2.84 -8.64 33.45
C PHE A 199 2.82 -7.79 34.72
N GLY A 200 3.10 -6.48 34.66
CA GLY A 200 3.01 -5.61 35.83
C GLY A 200 4.08 -5.88 36.90
N LEU A 201 5.25 -6.38 36.52
CA LEU A 201 6.35 -6.68 37.43
C LEU A 201 7.29 -5.47 37.61
N SER A 202 7.77 -5.28 38.83
CA SER A 202 8.91 -4.39 39.08
C SER A 202 10.20 -5.12 38.72
N VAL A 203 10.95 -4.59 37.75
CA VAL A 203 12.16 -5.21 37.22
C VAL A 203 13.29 -4.19 37.23
N GLU A 204 14.42 -4.53 37.85
CA GLU A 204 15.64 -3.73 37.89
C GLU A 204 16.81 -4.48 37.23
N SER A 205 17.76 -3.75 36.66
CA SER A 205 18.97 -4.32 36.06
C SER A 205 20.15 -3.40 36.25
N GLU A 206 21.37 -3.94 36.23
CA GLU A 206 22.60 -3.16 36.35
C GLU A 206 23.11 -2.73 34.97
N GLU A 207 23.58 -1.49 34.79
CA GLU A 207 24.03 -0.97 33.48
C GLU A 207 25.11 -1.84 32.80
N LYS A 208 25.93 -2.55 33.58
CA LYS A 208 26.99 -3.42 33.05
C LYS A 208 26.54 -4.84 32.73
N ARG A 209 25.36 -5.26 33.20
CA ARG A 209 24.78 -6.60 33.05
C ARG A 209 23.26 -6.47 32.98
N ILE A 210 22.78 -5.85 31.90
CA ILE A 210 21.35 -5.59 31.74
C ILE A 210 20.55 -6.88 31.55
N GLU A 211 21.21 -7.96 31.11
CA GLU A 211 20.68 -9.31 30.99
C GLU A 211 20.35 -9.96 32.35
N ASP A 212 21.07 -9.55 33.39
CA ASP A 212 20.89 -9.94 34.78
C ASP A 212 19.87 -8.99 35.43
N ALA A 213 18.64 -9.45 35.58
CA ALA A 213 17.57 -8.65 36.17
C ALA A 213 17.11 -9.16 37.55
N LYS A 214 16.64 -8.25 38.39
CA LYS A 214 16.03 -8.49 39.69
C LYS A 214 14.53 -8.21 39.56
N ILE A 215 13.70 -9.12 40.04
CA ILE A 215 12.26 -8.89 40.17
C ILE A 215 11.98 -8.54 41.63
N LEU A 216 11.29 -7.43 41.84
CA LEU A 216 11.06 -6.86 43.17
C LEU A 216 9.58 -6.94 43.57
N ASP A 217 9.33 -7.08 44.87
CA ASP A 217 8.01 -6.81 45.46
C ASP A 217 7.79 -5.29 45.67
N ASP A 218 6.62 -4.95 46.22
CA ASP A 218 6.24 -3.56 46.52
C ASP A 218 7.11 -2.90 47.61
N ASP A 219 7.76 -3.71 48.45
CA ASP A 219 8.68 -3.26 49.51
C ASP A 219 10.13 -3.13 49.02
N GLY A 220 10.41 -3.51 47.75
CA GLY A 220 11.72 -3.48 47.13
C GLY A 220 12.61 -4.69 47.42
N ASN A 221 12.06 -5.77 47.99
CA ASN A 221 12.80 -7.01 48.21
C ASN A 221 12.89 -7.82 46.91
N ILE A 222 14.01 -8.51 46.70
CA ILE A 222 14.19 -9.40 45.56
C ILE A 222 13.38 -10.67 45.76
N ILE A 223 12.36 -10.88 44.91
CA ILE A 223 11.50 -12.06 44.95
C ILE A 223 11.84 -13.10 43.87
N ALA A 224 12.58 -12.70 42.84
CA ALA A 224 13.16 -13.60 41.84
C ALA A 224 14.32 -12.90 41.11
N VAL A 225 15.20 -13.69 40.49
CA VAL A 225 16.21 -13.18 39.55
C VAL A 225 15.91 -13.67 38.14
N ALA A 226 16.29 -12.92 37.12
CA ALA A 226 16.13 -13.32 35.74
C ALA A 226 17.44 -13.17 34.96
N GLU A 227 17.68 -14.11 34.05
CA GLU A 227 18.72 -14.08 33.03
C GLU A 227 18.06 -14.06 31.66
N ILE A 228 18.37 -13.05 30.84
CA ILE A 228 17.74 -12.84 29.53
C ILE A 228 18.78 -12.92 28.42
N LYS A 229 18.61 -13.83 27.47
CA LYS A 229 19.63 -14.04 26.44
C LYS A 229 19.09 -14.54 25.11
N GLY A 230 19.72 -14.08 24.03
CA GLY A 230 19.44 -14.54 22.68
C GLY A 230 20.49 -15.54 22.22
N ILE A 231 20.08 -16.75 21.84
CA ILE A 231 21.00 -17.82 21.41
C ILE A 231 20.58 -18.46 20.09
N ASN A 232 21.55 -18.91 19.30
CA ASN A 232 21.28 -19.57 18.01
C ASN A 232 20.87 -21.04 18.15
N ARG A 233 20.97 -21.62 19.36
CA ARG A 233 20.64 -23.02 19.64
C ARG A 233 19.47 -23.09 20.63
N GLY A 234 19.09 -24.30 21.05
CA GLY A 234 18.21 -24.47 22.21
C GLY A 234 18.96 -24.19 23.52
N PHE A 235 18.21 -24.23 24.63
CA PHE A 235 18.78 -24.14 25.99
C PHE A 235 19.94 -25.11 26.17
N LYS A 236 20.86 -24.75 27.07
CA LYS A 236 21.93 -25.63 27.54
C LYS A 236 21.98 -25.65 29.07
N ARG A 237 22.71 -26.63 29.63
CA ARG A 237 22.92 -26.73 31.08
C ARG A 237 23.69 -25.52 31.61
N GLU A 238 24.61 -24.98 30.83
CA GLU A 238 25.39 -23.80 31.23
C GLU A 238 24.50 -22.56 31.39
N ASP A 239 23.44 -22.43 30.59
CA ASP A 239 22.51 -21.30 30.71
C ASP A 239 21.72 -21.37 32.04
N VAL A 240 21.36 -22.57 32.51
CA VAL A 240 20.72 -22.74 33.84
C VAL A 240 21.69 -22.40 34.96
N ASN A 241 22.94 -22.84 34.85
CA ASN A 241 23.98 -22.52 35.84
C ASN A 241 24.27 -21.01 35.93
N GLN A 242 24.08 -20.25 34.84
CA GLN A 242 24.28 -18.80 34.85
C GLN A 242 23.30 -18.07 35.78
N VAL A 243 22.05 -18.55 35.85
CA VAL A 243 21.04 -18.02 36.78
C VAL A 243 21.47 -18.24 38.22
N ASP A 244 22.04 -19.41 38.51
CA ASP A 244 22.53 -19.73 39.85
C ASP A 244 23.72 -18.85 40.24
N SER A 245 24.68 -18.67 39.33
CA SER A 245 25.78 -17.72 39.53
C SER A 245 25.31 -16.26 39.65
N HIS A 246 24.13 -15.90 39.14
CA HIS A 246 23.53 -14.59 39.39
C HIS A 246 22.99 -14.50 40.82
N ARG A 247 22.27 -15.52 41.32
CA ARG A 247 21.84 -15.55 42.72
C ARG A 247 23.00 -15.44 43.70
N GLU A 248 24.07 -16.22 43.49
CA GLU A 248 25.26 -16.20 44.34
C GLU A 248 25.91 -14.81 44.41
N ARG A 249 25.98 -14.08 43.29
CA ARG A 249 26.53 -12.72 43.25
C ARG A 249 25.70 -11.70 44.05
N LEU A 250 24.43 -12.00 44.28
CA LEU A 250 23.51 -11.18 45.06
C LEU A 250 23.35 -11.69 46.50
N ASP A 251 24.17 -12.67 46.92
CA ASP A 251 24.09 -13.34 48.22
C ASP A 251 22.68 -13.93 48.51
N LEU A 252 21.98 -14.39 47.46
CA LEU A 252 20.65 -15.00 47.55
C LEU A 252 20.75 -16.53 47.69
N THR A 253 19.78 -17.13 48.40
CA THR A 253 19.69 -18.59 48.53
C THR A 253 19.10 -19.24 47.28
N ALA A 254 19.32 -20.55 47.09
CA ALA A 254 18.74 -21.31 45.99
C ALA A 254 17.19 -21.40 46.05
N ASP A 255 16.60 -21.09 47.20
CA ASP A 255 15.14 -21.01 47.37
C ASP A 255 14.53 -19.81 46.64
N VAL A 256 15.33 -18.77 46.33
CA VAL A 256 14.87 -17.65 45.51
C VAL A 256 14.72 -18.14 44.06
N PRO A 257 13.51 -18.02 43.47
CA PRO A 257 13.24 -18.46 42.11
C PRO A 257 14.15 -17.77 41.08
N GLY A 258 14.67 -18.58 40.16
CA GLY A 258 15.42 -18.10 39.00
C GLY A 258 14.59 -18.17 37.72
N LEU A 259 14.64 -17.15 36.87
CA LEU A 259 14.01 -17.14 35.55
C LEU A 259 15.07 -17.17 34.46
N LEU A 260 14.93 -18.10 33.52
CA LEU A 260 15.78 -18.17 32.35
C LEU A 260 14.96 -17.88 31.09
N ILE A 261 15.02 -16.64 30.60
CA ILE A 261 14.22 -16.20 29.46
C ILE A 261 15.11 -16.17 28.21
N LEU A 262 14.91 -17.14 27.32
CA LEU A 262 15.74 -17.26 26.11
C LEU A 262 14.96 -17.02 24.82
N ASN A 263 15.51 -16.15 23.97
CA ASN A 263 15.22 -16.23 22.54
C ASN A 263 16.07 -17.36 21.95
N THR A 264 15.54 -18.59 21.98
CA THR A 264 16.20 -19.77 21.42
C THR A 264 16.16 -19.73 19.90
N LYS A 265 17.15 -20.32 19.24
CA LYS A 265 17.23 -20.44 17.77
C LYS A 265 16.98 -19.13 17.03
N VAL A 266 17.67 -18.05 17.37
CA VAL A 266 17.44 -16.70 16.78
C VAL A 266 17.34 -16.70 15.24
N LYS A 267 18.08 -17.58 14.56
CA LYS A 267 18.07 -17.71 13.09
C LYS A 267 17.00 -18.66 12.52
N ALA A 268 16.01 -19.06 13.31
CA ALA A 268 14.90 -19.91 12.86
C ALA A 268 14.17 -19.23 11.68
N LYS A 269 13.76 -20.05 10.71
CA LYS A 269 13.07 -19.60 9.49
C LYS A 269 11.54 -19.76 9.58
N SER A 270 11.05 -20.37 10.64
CA SER A 270 9.62 -20.59 10.85
C SER A 270 9.27 -20.61 12.35
N LEU A 271 7.99 -20.37 12.66
CA LEU A 271 7.47 -20.56 14.02
C LEU A 271 7.60 -22.01 14.48
N ALA A 272 7.48 -22.98 13.58
CA ALA A 272 7.61 -24.40 13.93
C ALA A 272 9.02 -24.73 14.44
N GLU A 273 10.08 -24.27 13.75
CA GLU A 273 11.47 -24.42 14.22
C GLU A 273 11.68 -23.75 15.58
N LYS A 274 11.01 -22.61 15.79
CA LYS A 274 11.07 -21.82 17.01
C LYS A 274 10.33 -22.48 18.19
N ASP A 275 9.32 -23.27 17.89
CA ASP A 275 8.47 -23.98 18.84
C ASP A 275 9.02 -25.38 19.21
N GLU A 276 10.23 -25.73 18.81
CA GLU A 276 10.86 -26.97 19.28
C GLU A 276 11.13 -26.95 20.80
N PRO A 277 10.89 -28.08 21.49
CA PRO A 277 11.01 -28.17 22.94
C PRO A 277 12.48 -28.17 23.39
N PRO A 278 12.78 -27.74 24.63
CA PRO A 278 14.06 -27.99 25.28
C PRO A 278 14.31 -29.48 25.48
N HIS A 279 15.58 -29.87 25.62
CA HIS A 279 15.95 -31.25 25.92
C HIS A 279 15.50 -31.61 27.37
N PRO A 280 14.91 -32.80 27.61
CA PRO A 280 14.39 -33.21 28.93
C PRO A 280 15.40 -33.08 30.07
N ASP A 281 16.66 -33.46 29.85
CA ASP A 281 17.71 -33.36 30.89
C ASP A 281 18.01 -31.92 31.33
N ILE A 282 17.69 -30.93 30.50
CA ILE A 282 17.85 -29.52 30.85
C ILE A 282 16.66 -29.06 31.67
N ILE A 283 15.44 -29.51 31.34
CA ILE A 283 14.23 -29.27 32.13
C ILE A 283 14.42 -29.83 33.54
N LYS A 284 14.89 -31.08 33.67
CA LYS A 284 15.20 -31.70 34.96
C LYS A 284 16.23 -30.92 35.75
N LYS A 285 17.27 -30.41 35.09
CA LYS A 285 18.27 -29.54 35.74
C LYS A 285 17.64 -28.23 36.22
N ALA A 286 16.77 -27.61 35.43
CA ALA A 286 16.08 -26.39 35.85
C ALA A 286 15.16 -26.62 37.06
N VAL A 287 14.46 -27.76 37.13
CA VAL A 287 13.69 -28.16 38.32
C VAL A 287 14.60 -28.28 39.55
N GLN A 288 15.73 -28.97 39.42
CA GLN A 288 16.70 -29.17 40.51
C GLN A 288 17.29 -27.86 41.05
N GLU A 289 17.48 -26.87 40.17
CA GLU A 289 18.07 -25.57 40.50
C GLU A 289 17.03 -24.49 40.84
N ASN A 290 15.76 -24.85 40.97
CA ASN A 290 14.66 -23.90 41.18
C ASN A 290 14.64 -22.77 40.12
N VAL A 291 14.76 -23.16 38.85
CA VAL A 291 14.76 -22.28 37.69
C VAL A 291 13.54 -22.57 36.80
N LEU A 292 12.81 -21.52 36.44
CA LEU A 292 11.77 -21.55 35.42
C LEU A 292 12.33 -21.06 34.08
N MET A 293 12.41 -21.97 33.12
CA MET A 293 12.81 -21.70 31.75
C MET A 293 11.63 -21.20 30.94
N ILE A 294 11.83 -20.14 30.16
CA ILE A 294 10.80 -19.53 29.31
C ILE A 294 11.41 -19.23 27.95
N ARG A 295 10.85 -19.76 26.86
CA ARG A 295 11.20 -19.26 25.51
C ARG A 295 10.49 -17.93 25.29
N THR A 296 11.11 -17.01 24.56
CA THR A 296 10.41 -15.76 24.18
C THR A 296 9.13 -16.01 23.38
N LEU A 297 9.03 -17.13 22.67
CA LEU A 297 7.78 -17.56 22.03
C LEU A 297 6.68 -17.87 23.07
N ASP A 298 7.01 -18.61 24.12
CA ASP A 298 6.06 -18.91 25.20
C ASP A 298 5.69 -17.65 25.97
N LEU A 299 6.66 -16.75 26.21
CA LEU A 299 6.42 -15.46 26.86
C LEU A 299 5.44 -14.59 26.06
N LEU A 300 5.62 -14.50 24.73
CA LEU A 300 4.71 -13.75 23.88
C LEU A 300 3.31 -14.36 23.81
N ARG A 301 3.21 -15.70 23.77
CA ARG A 301 1.91 -16.40 23.82
C ARG A 301 1.22 -16.19 25.17
N TYR A 302 1.97 -16.17 26.27
CA TYR A 302 1.42 -15.83 27.58
C TYR A 302 0.91 -14.39 27.59
N ALA A 303 1.70 -13.44 27.08
CA ALA A 303 1.32 -12.05 26.97
C ALA A 303 0.01 -11.86 26.18
N ASP A 304 -0.15 -12.58 25.07
CA ASP A 304 -1.38 -12.59 24.26
C ASP A 304 -2.61 -13.09 25.04
N LEU A 305 -2.44 -14.12 25.88
CA LEU A 305 -3.53 -14.61 26.74
C LEU A 305 -3.91 -13.60 27.84
N VAL A 306 -2.93 -12.87 28.38
CA VAL A 306 -3.19 -11.79 29.35
C VAL A 306 -3.93 -10.63 28.68
N GLU A 307 -3.45 -10.17 27.53
CA GLU A 307 -4.05 -9.02 26.84
C GLU A 307 -5.44 -9.30 26.27
N SER A 308 -5.71 -10.54 25.89
CA SER A 308 -7.05 -10.99 25.49
C SER A 308 -8.00 -11.24 26.67
N GLY A 309 -7.51 -11.15 27.91
CA GLY A 309 -8.28 -11.43 29.13
C GLY A 309 -8.59 -12.91 29.32
N ALA A 310 -7.90 -13.81 28.62
CA ALA A 310 -8.07 -15.26 28.78
C ALA A 310 -7.46 -15.76 30.09
N ILE A 311 -6.42 -15.08 30.60
CA ILE A 311 -5.80 -15.33 31.90
C ILE A 311 -5.45 -14.01 32.58
N GLU A 312 -5.44 -14.00 33.90
CA GLU A 312 -5.04 -12.83 34.70
C GLU A 312 -3.52 -12.73 34.78
N LYS A 313 -2.97 -11.52 34.84
CA LYS A 313 -1.52 -11.30 34.94
C LYS A 313 -0.94 -11.82 36.27
N GLU A 314 -1.73 -11.85 37.34
CA GLU A 314 -1.38 -12.40 38.66
C GLU A 314 -1.09 -13.91 38.59
N GLN A 315 -1.63 -14.58 37.57
CA GLN A 315 -1.33 -15.97 37.30
C GLN A 315 0.12 -16.14 36.81
N PHE A 316 0.67 -15.16 36.08
CA PHE A 316 2.07 -15.14 35.70
C PHE A 316 2.95 -14.98 36.93
N HIS A 317 2.58 -14.07 37.84
CA HIS A 317 3.30 -13.84 39.11
C HIS A 317 3.37 -15.12 39.94
N SER A 318 2.24 -15.78 40.12
CA SER A 318 2.15 -17.04 40.86
C SER A 318 3.01 -18.14 40.21
N THR A 319 3.05 -18.17 38.88
CA THR A 319 3.86 -19.14 38.13
C THR A 319 5.35 -18.90 38.33
N ILE A 320 5.83 -17.66 38.18
CA ILE A 320 7.27 -17.35 38.29
C ILE A 320 7.81 -17.52 39.71
N LEU A 321 6.94 -17.43 40.73
CA LEU A 321 7.33 -17.58 42.14
C LEU A 321 7.18 -19.01 42.66
N GLY A 322 6.27 -19.81 42.08
CA GLY A 322 5.92 -21.13 42.60
C GLY A 322 6.40 -22.31 41.77
N GLU A 323 6.83 -22.10 40.53
CA GLU A 323 7.13 -23.18 39.58
C GLU A 323 8.58 -23.18 39.09
N SER A 324 9.07 -24.37 38.77
CA SER A 324 10.38 -24.61 38.14
C SER A 324 10.24 -25.65 37.03
N GLY A 325 11.18 -25.66 36.07
CA GLY A 325 11.09 -26.46 34.85
C GLY A 325 10.94 -25.59 33.61
N TRP A 326 10.08 -25.97 32.66
CA TRP A 326 9.85 -25.20 31.43
C TRP A 326 8.40 -24.75 31.31
N LEU A 327 8.20 -23.43 31.30
CA LEU A 327 6.91 -22.82 30.98
C LEU A 327 6.65 -22.95 29.47
N ARG A 328 5.58 -23.65 29.14
CA ARG A 328 5.11 -23.85 27.77
C ARG A 328 3.71 -23.28 27.61
N VAL A 329 3.53 -22.45 26.59
CA VAL A 329 2.20 -21.99 26.17
C VAL A 329 1.91 -22.55 24.79
N LYS A 330 0.84 -23.35 24.70
CA LYS A 330 0.42 -23.98 23.44
C LYS A 330 -1.10 -24.10 23.41
N ASP A 331 -1.69 -23.75 22.27
CA ASP A 331 -3.13 -23.86 22.01
C ASP A 331 -3.98 -23.21 23.13
N GLY A 332 -3.56 -22.02 23.58
CA GLY A 332 -4.20 -21.25 24.64
C GLY A 332 -4.03 -21.80 26.07
N THR A 333 -3.25 -22.87 26.24
CA THR A 333 -3.02 -23.49 27.55
C THR A 333 -1.61 -23.21 28.05
N VAL A 334 -1.51 -22.79 29.32
CA VAL A 334 -0.25 -22.62 30.04
C VAL A 334 0.04 -23.90 30.83
N THR A 335 1.23 -24.46 30.66
CA THR A 335 1.70 -25.64 31.41
C THR A 335 3.15 -25.46 31.82
N VAL A 336 3.53 -25.99 32.98
CA VAL A 336 4.95 -26.11 33.37
C VAL A 336 5.37 -27.57 33.25
N VAL A 337 6.28 -27.83 32.32
CA VAL A 337 6.84 -29.16 32.08
C VAL A 337 8.01 -29.37 33.03
N LYS A 338 7.98 -30.47 33.77
CA LYS A 338 9.02 -30.81 34.77
C LYS A 338 9.88 -32.02 34.38
N GLU A 339 9.47 -32.82 33.38
CA GLU A 339 10.15 -34.04 32.93
C GLU A 339 10.13 -34.24 31.43
#